data_AF-A0A2J8XHF5-F1
#
_entry.id   AF-A0A2J8XHF5-F1
#
_cell.length_a   1.000
_cell.length_b   1.000
_cell.length_c   1.000
_cell.angle_alpha   90.00
_cell.angle_beta   90.00
_cell.angle_gamma   90.00
#
_symmetry.space_group_name_H-M   'P 1'
#
loop_
_entity.id
_entity.type
_entity.pdbx_description
1 polymer ?
#
loop_
_entity_poly.entity_id
_entity_poly.type
_entity_poly.pdbx_seq_one_letter_code
_entity_poly.pdbx_strand_id
1 'polypeptide(L)'
;IGRLIIGQNGILSTPAVSCIIRKIKAAGGIILTASHCPGGPGGEFGVKFNVANGVEIVDPVDIYLNLLRTIFDFHAIKSLLTGPSQLKIRIDAMHGVMGPYVRKVLCDELGAPANSAINCVPLEDFGGQHPDPNLTYATTLLEAMKGGEYGF
;
A
#
# COMPACT_ATOMS: atom_id res chain seq x y z
N ILE A 1 18.04 17.76 20.88
CA ILE A 1 17.06 16.67 21.14
C ILE A 1 16.48 16.26 19.79
N GLY A 2 16.63 14.98 19.39
CA GLY A 2 16.02 14.45 18.17
C GLY A 2 14.53 14.18 18.36
N ARG A 3 13.78 14.04 17.26
CA ARG A 3 12.32 13.77 17.27
C ARG A 3 12.09 12.27 16.90
N LEU A 4 10.90 11.63 17.00
CA LEU A 4 10.61 10.27 16.41
C LEU A 4 9.20 10.23 15.71
N ILE A 5 9.10 9.79 14.43
CA ILE A 5 7.88 9.46 13.64
C ILE A 5 7.75 7.95 13.80
N ILE A 6 6.56 7.49 14.15
CA ILE A 6 6.19 6.10 13.98
C ILE A 6 4.88 6.10 13.22
N GLY A 7 4.74 5.21 12.23
CA GLY A 7 3.45 4.96 11.60
C GLY A 7 2.45 4.49 12.62
N GLN A 8 1.19 4.83 12.45
CA GLN A 8 0.15 4.29 13.32
C GLN A 8 0.22 2.75 13.28
N ASN A 9 0.24 2.13 14.46
CA ASN A 9 0.43 0.68 14.65
C ASN A 9 1.76 0.14 14.10
N GLY A 10 2.76 0.99 13.89
CA GLY A 10 4.04 0.61 13.27
C GLY A 10 3.98 0.43 11.75
N ILE A 11 2.84 0.71 11.11
CA ILE A 11 2.61 0.44 9.69
C ILE A 11 3.01 1.66 8.86
N LEU A 12 3.98 1.48 7.96
CA LEU A 12 4.39 2.48 6.97
C LEU A 12 4.93 1.77 5.72
N SER A 13 4.37 2.03 4.54
CA SER A 13 4.92 1.47 3.30
C SER A 13 6.27 2.14 2.95
N THR A 14 7.20 1.41 2.31
CA THR A 14 8.47 1.96 1.82
C THR A 14 8.31 3.27 1.03
N PRO A 15 7.36 3.41 0.08
CA PRO A 15 7.13 4.69 -0.59
C PRO A 15 6.59 5.78 0.36
N ALA A 16 5.72 5.45 1.33
CA ALA A 16 5.27 6.42 2.32
C ALA A 16 6.41 6.90 3.24
N VAL A 17 7.33 6.01 3.64
CA VAL A 17 8.56 6.40 4.37
C VAL A 17 9.34 7.42 3.53
N SER A 18 9.55 7.12 2.25
CA SER A 18 10.27 7.99 1.33
C SER A 18 9.58 9.35 1.14
N CYS A 19 8.25 9.37 1.10
CA CYS A 19 7.44 10.59 1.00
C CYS A 19 7.57 11.44 2.27
N ILE A 20 7.39 10.83 3.45
CA ILE A 20 7.46 11.51 4.75
C ILE A 20 8.85 12.10 4.97
N ILE A 21 9.92 11.35 4.67
CA ILE A 21 11.29 11.84 4.81
C ILE A 21 11.50 13.14 4.04
N ARG A 22 11.04 13.19 2.79
CA ARG A 22 11.15 14.41 1.98
C ARG A 22 10.24 15.53 2.47
N LYS A 23 8.99 15.21 2.83
CA LYS A 23 7.96 16.20 3.20
C LYS A 23 8.35 16.99 4.44
N ILE A 24 8.72 16.32 5.51
CA ILE A 24 9.07 17.00 6.76
C ILE A 24 10.55 17.37 6.84
N LYS A 25 11.31 17.04 5.78
CA LYS A 25 12.76 17.02 5.79
C LYS A 25 13.19 16.26 7.05
N ALA A 26 12.73 14.99 7.20
CA ALA A 26 12.93 14.05 8.35
C ALA A 26 14.40 13.75 8.58
N ALA A 27 14.88 12.70 9.34
CA ALA A 27 16.29 12.15 9.61
C ALA A 27 16.80 11.07 8.68
N GLY A 28 15.87 10.58 7.90
CA GLY A 28 15.89 9.23 7.50
C GLY A 28 14.70 8.53 8.06
N GLY A 29 14.68 7.24 7.79
CA GLY A 29 13.66 6.34 8.26
C GLY A 29 14.28 4.96 8.39
N ILE A 30 13.95 4.31 9.48
CA ILE A 30 14.19 2.88 9.64
C ILE A 30 12.93 2.19 9.14
N ILE A 31 13.07 1.26 8.20
CA ILE A 31 11.97 0.49 7.64
C ILE A 31 12.20 -0.96 8.04
N LEU A 32 11.30 -1.49 8.86
CA LEU A 32 11.30 -2.88 9.26
C LEU A 32 10.54 -3.67 8.19
N THR A 33 11.26 -4.23 7.22
CA THR A 33 10.69 -4.95 6.08
C THR A 33 11.71 -5.89 5.47
N ALA A 34 11.29 -7.13 5.20
CA ALA A 34 12.02 -8.07 4.35
C ALA A 34 11.58 -7.98 2.88
N SER A 35 10.89 -6.91 2.49
CA SER A 35 10.39 -6.65 1.13
C SER A 35 9.46 -7.76 0.62
N HIS A 36 10.00 -8.71 -0.15
CA HIS A 36 9.24 -9.79 -0.76
C HIS A 36 9.37 -11.12 0.00
N CYS A 37 10.23 -11.19 1.02
CA CYS A 37 10.46 -12.43 1.76
C CYS A 37 9.29 -12.76 2.72
N PRO A 38 9.04 -14.05 2.99
CA PRO A 38 7.99 -14.49 3.91
C PRO A 38 8.24 -14.03 5.34
N GLY A 39 7.17 -13.67 6.06
CA GLY A 39 7.20 -13.23 7.46
C GLY A 39 6.88 -14.34 8.48
N GLY A 40 6.76 -13.97 9.76
CA GLY A 40 6.41 -14.87 10.86
C GLY A 40 7.62 -15.43 11.66
N PRO A 41 7.39 -16.25 12.70
CA PRO A 41 8.44 -16.70 13.63
C PRO A 41 9.59 -17.51 13.00
N GLY A 42 9.36 -18.12 11.83
CA GLY A 42 10.38 -18.80 11.03
C GLY A 42 10.69 -18.10 9.69
N GLY A 43 10.17 -16.90 9.48
CA GLY A 43 10.37 -16.10 8.27
C GLY A 43 11.58 -15.17 8.37
N GLU A 44 11.71 -14.28 7.40
CA GLU A 44 12.79 -13.31 7.32
C GLU A 44 12.40 -11.96 7.93
N PHE A 45 13.39 -11.27 8.50
CA PHE A 45 13.24 -9.91 9.02
C PHE A 45 14.34 -9.02 8.44
N GLY A 46 13.95 -7.88 7.88
CA GLY A 46 14.88 -6.92 7.29
C GLY A 46 14.79 -5.55 7.94
N VAL A 47 15.94 -4.88 8.05
CA VAL A 47 16.02 -3.48 8.49
C VAL A 47 16.65 -2.66 7.36
N LYS A 48 15.88 -1.74 6.79
CA LYS A 48 16.37 -0.76 5.80
C LYS A 48 16.52 0.61 6.45
N PHE A 49 17.56 1.34 6.07
CA PHE A 49 17.82 2.69 6.56
C PHE A 49 17.79 3.69 5.39
N ASN A 50 16.92 4.70 5.50
CA ASN A 50 16.91 5.92 4.70
C ASN A 50 17.44 7.09 5.57
N VAL A 51 17.91 8.22 5.01
CA VAL A 51 18.58 9.34 5.75
C VAL A 51 18.12 10.79 5.38
N ALA A 52 18.63 11.78 6.14
CA ALA A 52 18.45 13.28 6.26
C ALA A 52 17.36 13.70 7.25
N ASN A 53 17.58 14.66 8.28
CA ASN A 53 17.10 15.04 9.78
C ASN A 53 15.68 15.50 10.42
N GLY A 54 15.02 14.75 11.35
CA GLY A 54 13.78 15.13 12.10
C GLY A 54 12.62 14.09 12.09
N VAL A 55 11.65 14.09 13.03
CA VAL A 55 10.72 12.94 13.16
C VAL A 55 9.38 13.17 14.01
N GLU A 56 8.16 12.96 13.50
CA GLU A 56 6.82 13.22 14.11
C GLU A 56 5.81 12.06 13.88
N ILE A 57 4.85 11.73 14.75
CA ILE A 57 3.84 10.70 14.37
C ILE A 57 2.89 11.24 13.30
N VAL A 58 2.71 10.51 12.20
CA VAL A 58 1.88 10.92 11.05
C VAL A 58 1.07 9.75 10.51
N ASP A 59 -0.13 10.02 9.99
CA ASP A 59 -0.84 9.07 9.14
C ASP A 59 -0.11 8.97 7.79
N PRO A 60 0.49 7.82 7.46
CA PRO A 60 1.28 7.68 6.25
C PRO A 60 0.43 7.57 4.99
N VAL A 61 -0.84 7.18 5.11
CA VAL A 61 -1.77 7.08 3.99
C VAL A 61 -2.21 8.47 3.59
N ASP A 62 -2.55 9.34 4.54
CA ASP A 62 -2.95 10.72 4.25
C ASP A 62 -1.83 11.55 3.63
N ILE A 63 -0.59 11.40 4.10
CA ILE A 63 0.56 12.10 3.51
C ILE A 63 0.79 11.65 2.06
N TYR A 64 0.75 10.33 1.83
CA TYR A 64 0.94 9.76 0.51
C TYR A 64 -0.21 10.11 -0.45
N LEU A 65 -1.45 10.05 0.02
CA LEU A 65 -2.65 10.46 -0.73
C LEU A 65 -2.55 11.92 -1.18
N ASN A 66 -2.11 12.82 -0.31
CA ASN A 66 -1.93 14.23 -0.67
C ASN A 66 -0.85 14.41 -1.74
N LEU A 67 0.23 13.62 -1.72
CA LEU A 67 1.20 13.61 -2.82
C LEU A 67 0.56 13.10 -4.12
N LEU A 68 -0.17 11.99 -4.08
CA LEU A 68 -0.83 11.42 -5.26
C LEU A 68 -1.81 12.42 -5.91
N ARG A 69 -2.56 13.18 -5.11
CA ARG A 69 -3.46 14.24 -5.59
C ARG A 69 -2.75 15.35 -6.37
N THR A 70 -1.46 15.58 -6.12
CA THR A 70 -0.66 16.56 -6.88
C THR A 70 -0.08 15.99 -8.18
N ILE A 71 -0.03 14.67 -8.31
CA ILE A 71 0.59 13.97 -9.45
C ILE A 71 -0.47 13.54 -10.47
N PHE A 72 -1.61 13.04 -10.00
CA PHE A 72 -2.65 12.45 -10.82
C PHE A 72 -3.93 13.27 -10.81
N ASP A 73 -4.66 13.25 -11.92
CA ASP A 73 -6.02 13.78 -11.99
C ASP A 73 -7.00 12.80 -11.31
N PHE A 74 -7.30 13.08 -10.04
CA PHE A 74 -8.23 12.27 -9.26
C PHE A 74 -9.66 12.35 -9.78
N HIS A 75 -10.06 13.45 -10.44
CA HIS A 75 -11.40 13.57 -11.02
C HIS A 75 -11.55 12.63 -12.23
N ALA A 76 -10.55 12.59 -13.10
CA ALA A 76 -10.53 11.68 -14.25
C ALA A 76 -10.51 10.21 -13.80
N ILE A 77 -9.65 9.85 -12.84
CA ILE A 77 -9.58 8.47 -12.31
C ILE A 77 -10.88 8.08 -11.62
N LYS A 78 -11.47 8.96 -10.80
CA LYS A 78 -12.77 8.72 -10.17
C LYS A 78 -13.87 8.49 -11.19
N SER A 79 -13.92 9.32 -12.24
CA SER A 79 -14.88 9.16 -13.33
C SER A 79 -14.75 7.80 -14.04
N LEU A 80 -13.51 7.32 -14.23
CA LEU A 80 -13.24 5.98 -14.79
C LEU A 80 -13.74 4.86 -13.86
N LEU A 81 -13.61 5.04 -12.55
CA LEU A 81 -13.95 4.03 -11.53
C LEU A 81 -15.39 4.09 -11.03
N THR A 82 -16.17 5.12 -11.37
CA THR A 82 -17.57 5.27 -10.92
C THR A 82 -18.57 5.55 -12.03
N GLY A 83 -18.13 5.74 -13.27
CA GLY A 83 -19.00 6.11 -14.40
C GLY A 83 -19.95 5.00 -14.87
N PRO A 84 -20.85 5.28 -15.83
CA PRO A 84 -21.79 4.30 -16.39
C PRO A 84 -21.12 3.08 -17.04
N SER A 85 -19.90 3.29 -17.57
CA SER A 85 -19.01 2.25 -18.09
C SER A 85 -17.81 2.06 -17.15
N GLN A 86 -18.10 1.99 -15.85
CA GLN A 86 -17.10 1.82 -14.80
C GLN A 86 -16.11 0.71 -15.15
N LEU A 87 -14.82 1.04 -15.08
CA LEU A 87 -13.77 0.05 -15.14
C LEU A 87 -13.83 -0.80 -13.87
N LYS A 88 -14.17 -2.08 -14.04
CA LYS A 88 -14.12 -3.06 -12.95
C LYS A 88 -12.66 -3.43 -12.69
N ILE A 89 -12.17 -3.08 -11.50
CA ILE A 89 -10.80 -3.36 -11.09
C ILE A 89 -10.74 -4.38 -9.96
N ARG A 90 -9.66 -5.16 -9.89
CA ARG A 90 -9.35 -6.08 -8.78
C ARG A 90 -7.90 -5.91 -8.32
N ILE A 91 -7.73 -5.40 -7.11
CA ILE A 91 -6.42 -5.04 -6.54
C ILE A 91 -6.15 -5.92 -5.33
N ASP A 92 -5.17 -6.81 -5.46
CA ASP A 92 -4.75 -7.70 -4.38
C ASP A 92 -3.54 -7.11 -3.64
N ALA A 93 -3.72 -6.82 -2.35
CA ALA A 93 -2.64 -6.34 -1.49
C ALA A 93 -1.84 -7.48 -0.83
N MET A 94 -2.21 -8.75 -1.08
CA MET A 94 -1.58 -9.96 -0.58
C MET A 94 -1.34 -9.95 0.94
N HIS A 95 -2.31 -9.41 1.69
CA HIS A 95 -2.21 -9.20 3.15
C HIS A 95 -1.01 -8.37 3.59
N GLY A 96 -0.45 -7.58 2.67
CA GLY A 96 0.69 -6.72 2.90
C GLY A 96 0.31 -5.27 3.24
N VAL A 97 1.35 -4.45 3.34
CA VAL A 97 1.27 -3.04 3.77
C VAL A 97 0.39 -2.17 2.86
N MET A 98 0.15 -2.57 1.61
CA MET A 98 -0.65 -1.79 0.66
C MET A 98 -2.15 -1.80 0.96
N GLY A 99 -2.63 -2.71 1.81
CA GLY A 99 -4.05 -2.87 2.09
C GLY A 99 -4.78 -1.59 2.53
N PRO A 100 -4.30 -0.85 3.55
CA PRO A 100 -4.86 0.43 3.95
C PRO A 100 -4.81 1.49 2.85
N TYR A 101 -3.77 1.50 2.02
CA TYR A 101 -3.62 2.45 0.92
C TYR A 101 -4.62 2.17 -0.20
N VAL A 102 -4.81 0.90 -0.58
CA VAL A 102 -5.81 0.51 -1.58
C VAL A 102 -7.20 0.93 -1.12
N ARG A 103 -7.57 0.62 0.12
CA ARG A 103 -8.89 1.00 0.65
C ARG A 103 -9.09 2.51 0.70
N LYS A 104 -8.14 3.25 1.27
CA LYS A 104 -8.28 4.70 1.39
C LYS A 104 -8.23 5.40 0.03
N VAL A 105 -7.25 5.06 -0.82
CA VAL A 105 -7.02 5.79 -2.09
C VAL A 105 -8.00 5.34 -3.16
N LEU A 106 -8.10 4.03 -3.42
CA LEU A 106 -8.91 3.54 -4.54
C LEU A 106 -10.40 3.46 -4.16
N CYS A 107 -10.74 3.00 -2.96
CA CYS A 107 -12.15 2.86 -2.56
C CYS A 107 -12.72 4.18 -2.01
N ASP A 108 -12.19 4.70 -0.90
CA ASP A 108 -12.81 5.84 -0.22
C ASP A 108 -12.72 7.12 -1.05
N GLU A 109 -11.55 7.41 -1.62
CA GLU A 109 -11.30 8.67 -2.33
C GLU A 109 -11.74 8.62 -3.80
N LEU A 110 -11.29 7.59 -4.52
CA LEU A 110 -11.54 7.42 -5.96
C LEU A 110 -12.82 6.64 -6.28
N GLY A 111 -13.53 6.11 -5.28
CA GLY A 111 -14.86 5.55 -5.43
C GLY A 111 -14.92 4.11 -5.99
N ALA A 112 -13.81 3.40 -6.06
CA ALA A 112 -13.83 1.99 -6.42
C ALA A 112 -14.69 1.18 -5.41
N PRO A 113 -15.50 0.23 -5.87
CA PRO A 113 -16.27 -0.66 -5.01
C PRO A 113 -15.38 -1.38 -3.98
N ALA A 114 -15.91 -1.63 -2.78
CA ALA A 114 -15.13 -2.28 -1.72
C ALA A 114 -14.64 -3.69 -2.11
N ASN A 115 -15.38 -4.40 -2.98
CA ASN A 115 -14.98 -5.69 -3.52
C ASN A 115 -13.82 -5.62 -4.52
N SER A 116 -13.40 -4.43 -4.96
CA SER A 116 -12.15 -4.24 -5.70
C SER A 116 -10.90 -4.41 -4.83
N ALA A 117 -11.02 -4.27 -3.51
CA ALA A 117 -9.90 -4.37 -2.56
C ALA A 117 -9.79 -5.79 -1.99
N ILE A 118 -8.85 -6.58 -2.52
CA ILE A 118 -8.63 -7.98 -2.15
C ILE A 118 -7.45 -8.10 -1.19
N ASN A 119 -7.59 -8.94 -0.15
CA ASN A 119 -6.57 -9.18 0.88
C ASN A 119 -5.97 -7.89 1.47
N CYS A 120 -6.79 -6.86 1.61
CA CYS A 120 -6.34 -5.52 2.03
C CYS A 120 -6.23 -5.33 3.55
N VAL A 121 -6.29 -6.41 4.33
CA VAL A 121 -5.99 -6.41 5.77
C VAL A 121 -4.56 -6.90 5.93
N PRO A 122 -3.62 -6.07 6.44
CA PRO A 122 -2.27 -6.51 6.74
C PRO A 122 -2.26 -7.64 7.78
N LEU A 123 -1.54 -8.71 7.52
CA LEU A 123 -1.33 -9.83 8.45
C LEU A 123 0.18 -10.08 8.61
N GLU A 124 0.62 -10.46 9.81
CA GLU A 124 2.05 -10.66 10.11
C GLU A 124 2.69 -11.79 9.28
N ASP A 125 1.88 -12.79 8.90
CA ASP A 125 2.26 -13.96 8.10
C ASP A 125 1.74 -13.88 6.66
N PHE A 126 1.18 -12.74 6.25
CA PHE A 126 0.55 -12.54 4.95
C PHE A 126 -0.54 -13.56 4.61
N GLY A 127 -1.23 -14.11 5.62
CA GLY A 127 -2.22 -15.18 5.43
C GLY A 127 -1.60 -16.54 5.08
N GLY A 128 -0.34 -16.75 5.46
CA GLY A 128 0.44 -17.95 5.16
C GLY A 128 0.90 -18.05 3.70
N GLN A 129 0.81 -16.96 2.93
CA GLN A 129 1.18 -16.90 1.52
C GLN A 129 2.44 -16.07 1.31
N HIS A 130 3.10 -16.25 0.16
CA HIS A 130 4.24 -15.44 -0.22
C HIS A 130 3.75 -14.14 -0.89
N PRO A 131 4.04 -12.94 -0.34
CA PRO A 131 3.52 -11.67 -0.85
C PRO A 131 4.34 -11.13 -2.04
N ASP A 132 4.50 -11.95 -3.09
CA ASP A 132 5.24 -11.59 -4.30
C ASP A 132 4.31 -11.58 -5.52
N PRO A 133 4.09 -10.42 -6.17
CA PRO A 133 3.11 -10.25 -7.23
C PRO A 133 3.62 -10.79 -8.57
N ASN A 134 3.69 -12.11 -8.69
CA ASN A 134 4.02 -12.82 -9.93
C ASN A 134 3.03 -13.96 -10.20
N LEU A 135 3.11 -14.56 -11.39
CA LEU A 135 2.18 -15.62 -11.83
C LEU A 135 2.25 -16.91 -10.97
N THR A 136 3.32 -17.10 -10.21
CA THR A 136 3.52 -18.25 -9.34
C THR A 136 2.74 -18.11 -8.03
N TYR A 137 2.71 -16.91 -7.43
CA TYR A 137 2.11 -16.70 -6.10
C TYR A 137 0.77 -15.96 -6.14
N ALA A 138 0.53 -15.08 -7.13
CA ALA A 138 -0.73 -14.35 -7.29
C ALA A 138 -1.78 -15.15 -8.08
N THR A 139 -1.88 -16.46 -7.83
CA THR A 139 -2.71 -17.38 -8.61
C THR A 139 -4.21 -17.07 -8.47
N THR A 140 -4.66 -16.72 -7.27
CA THR A 140 -6.06 -16.34 -7.01
C THR A 140 -6.48 -15.10 -7.79
N LEU A 141 -5.59 -14.11 -7.92
CA LEU A 141 -5.81 -12.93 -8.76
C LEU A 141 -5.83 -13.32 -10.24
N LEU A 142 -4.87 -14.12 -10.70
CA LEU A 142 -4.78 -14.57 -12.10
C LEU A 142 -6.06 -15.30 -12.54
N GLU A 143 -6.58 -16.22 -11.73
CA GLU A 143 -7.82 -16.95 -12.03
C GLU A 143 -9.04 -16.01 -12.07
N ALA A 144 -9.11 -15.03 -11.17
CA ALA A 144 -10.17 -14.02 -11.21
C ALA A 144 -10.11 -13.16 -12.49
N MET A 145 -8.91 -12.79 -12.95
CA MET A 145 -8.73 -12.01 -14.18
C MET A 145 -9.08 -12.81 -15.44
N LYS A 146 -8.76 -14.11 -15.47
CA LYS A 146 -9.14 -15.02 -16.58
C LYS A 146 -10.65 -15.13 -16.77
N GLY A 147 -11.43 -14.90 -15.71
CA GLY A 147 -12.90 -14.89 -15.77
C GLY A 147 -13.49 -13.79 -16.68
N GLY A 148 -12.69 -12.80 -17.08
CA GLY A 148 -13.11 -11.74 -18.00
C GLY A 148 -14.06 -10.70 -17.39
N GLU A 149 -14.36 -10.81 -16.10
CA GLU A 149 -15.22 -9.85 -15.39
C GLU A 149 -14.51 -8.52 -15.12
N TYR A 150 -13.20 -8.56 -14.87
CA TYR A 150 -12.39 -7.40 -14.50
C TYR A 150 -11.57 -6.92 -15.70
N GLY A 151 -11.56 -5.60 -15.91
CA GLY A 151 -10.75 -4.96 -16.96
C GLY A 151 -9.35 -4.58 -16.50
N PHE A 152 -9.08 -4.64 -15.19
CA PHE A 152 -7.78 -4.38 -14.57
C PHE A 152 -7.61 -5.13 -13.25
#